data_AF-V2QEA4-F1
#
_entry.id   AF-V2QEA4-F1
#
_cell.length_a   1.000
_cell.length_b   1.000
_cell.length_c   1.000
_cell.angle_alpha   90.00
_cell.angle_beta   90.00
_cell.angle_gamma   90.00
#
_symmetry.space_group_name_H-M   'P 1'
#
loop_
_entity.id
_entity.type
_entity.pdbx_description
1 polymer ?
#
loop_
_entity_poly.entity_id
_entity_poly.type
_entity_poly.pdbx_seq_one_letter_code
_entity_poly.pdbx_strand_id
1 'polypeptide(L)'
;MWKVAVGVLLIVGGIAFSGYKYFTGEENKLYEQAKQLEAEGKIYEAHDTILKALELNPTNRKIIAYKSQLFAQVDSDTKLKNAVSYRNSAVRAMDRGDYVDAAEKLDKANTLVYEIFPSSPVYEKAEELQAQILKDAERLKRELPERYYNRAKELANNGEYERAYNALLYIKQPSSKIIELMDQLAYQIGNDKMAEIERDSNPTAFLIRDAINWYNQISSDSPNQIDAKIKAASLNKKLKEVEKKNE
;
A
#
# COMPACT_ATOMS: atom_id res chain seq x y z
N MET A 1 -48.48 58.71 -0.68
CA MET A 1 -48.54 57.26 -1.00
C MET A 1 -47.92 56.88 -2.36
N TRP A 2 -47.99 57.73 -3.39
CA TRP A 2 -47.49 57.36 -4.74
C TRP A 2 -45.96 57.16 -4.85
N LYS A 3 -45.15 57.94 -4.11
CA LYS A 3 -43.67 57.83 -4.15
C LYS A 3 -43.11 56.53 -3.54
N VAL A 4 -43.85 55.90 -2.62
CA VAL A 4 -43.45 54.63 -1.98
C VAL A 4 -43.75 53.43 -2.90
N ALA A 5 -44.86 53.47 -3.63
CA ALA A 5 -45.23 52.43 -4.59
C ALA A 5 -44.25 52.34 -5.78
N VAL A 6 -43.73 53.47 -6.25
CA VAL A 6 -42.73 53.52 -7.34
C VAL A 6 -41.37 52.97 -6.88
N GLY A 7 -40.97 53.24 -5.62
CA GLY A 7 -39.73 52.70 -5.04
C GLY A 7 -39.74 51.18 -4.86
N VAL A 8 -40.87 50.61 -4.43
CA VAL A 8 -41.02 49.15 -4.28
C VAL A 8 -41.08 48.44 -5.63
N LEU A 9 -41.74 49.01 -6.65
CA LEU A 9 -41.76 48.45 -8.00
C LEU A 9 -40.38 48.45 -8.68
N LEU A 10 -39.53 49.45 -8.41
CA LEU A 10 -38.16 49.49 -8.95
C LEU A 10 -37.22 48.50 -8.23
N ILE A 11 -37.40 48.26 -6.93
CA ILE A 11 -36.62 47.26 -6.19
C ILE A 11 -37.05 45.84 -6.58
N VAL A 12 -38.35 45.56 -6.69
CA VAL A 12 -38.87 44.27 -7.15
C VAL A 12 -38.52 44.02 -8.61
N GLY A 13 -38.60 45.05 -9.47
CA GLY A 13 -38.15 45.00 -10.86
C GLY A 13 -36.65 44.79 -11.02
N GLY A 14 -35.83 45.40 -10.14
CA GLY A 14 -34.38 45.20 -10.10
C GLY A 14 -33.96 43.80 -9.64
N ILE A 15 -34.64 43.24 -8.63
CA ILE A 15 -34.42 41.86 -8.13
C ILE A 15 -34.92 40.82 -9.16
N ALA A 16 -36.05 41.07 -9.82
CA ALA A 16 -36.56 40.21 -10.89
C ALA A 16 -35.68 40.27 -12.15
N PHE A 17 -35.16 41.44 -12.54
CA PHE A 17 -34.28 41.60 -13.70
C PHE A 17 -32.89 40.99 -13.46
N SER A 18 -32.32 41.16 -12.26
CA SER A 18 -31.06 40.51 -11.88
C SER A 18 -31.23 38.99 -11.79
N GLY A 19 -32.34 38.49 -11.23
CA GLY A 19 -32.68 37.07 -11.25
C GLY A 19 -32.91 36.50 -12.65
N TYR A 20 -33.58 37.25 -13.55
CA TYR A 20 -33.83 36.83 -14.93
C TYR A 20 -32.54 36.79 -15.76
N LYS A 21 -31.64 37.77 -15.61
CA LYS A 21 -30.29 37.73 -16.23
C LYS A 21 -29.45 36.57 -15.68
N TYR A 22 -29.58 36.29 -14.38
CA TYR A 22 -28.93 35.16 -13.71
C TYR A 22 -29.44 33.78 -14.17
N PHE A 23 -30.57 33.71 -14.88
CA PHE A 23 -31.11 32.46 -15.46
C PHE A 23 -31.08 32.43 -16.99
N THR A 24 -30.88 33.56 -17.67
CA THR A 24 -30.89 33.65 -19.15
C THR A 24 -29.51 33.88 -19.76
N GLY A 25 -28.48 34.13 -18.94
CA GLY A 25 -27.10 34.22 -19.37
C GLY A 25 -26.63 32.95 -20.10
N GLU A 26 -25.88 33.14 -21.17
CA GLU A 26 -25.34 32.07 -22.02
C GLU A 26 -24.48 31.09 -21.21
N GLU A 27 -23.83 31.55 -20.14
CA GLU A 27 -23.10 30.72 -19.18
C GLU A 27 -23.99 29.69 -18.48
N ASN A 28 -25.24 30.05 -18.15
CA ASN A 28 -26.15 29.12 -17.48
C ASN A 28 -26.75 28.12 -18.47
N LYS A 29 -26.92 28.50 -19.74
CA LYS A 29 -27.29 27.54 -20.79
C LYS A 29 -26.20 26.50 -21.00
N LEU A 30 -24.94 26.93 -21.07
CA LEU A 30 -23.79 26.03 -21.16
C LEU A 30 -23.66 25.15 -19.90
N TYR A 31 -23.95 25.68 -18.71
CA TYR A 31 -24.00 24.90 -17.48
C TYR A 31 -25.04 23.76 -17.53
N GLU A 32 -26.27 24.06 -17.93
CA GLU A 32 -27.32 23.04 -18.06
C GLU A 32 -27.02 22.05 -19.22
N GLN A 33 -26.43 22.53 -20.32
CA GLN A 33 -25.96 21.67 -21.40
C GLN A 33 -24.85 20.72 -20.93
N ALA A 34 -23.89 21.19 -20.13
CA ALA A 34 -22.85 20.35 -19.56
C ALA A 34 -23.43 19.24 -18.67
N LYS A 35 -24.45 19.54 -17.86
CA LYS A 35 -25.18 18.53 -17.08
C LYS A 35 -25.87 17.49 -17.95
N GLN A 36 -26.50 17.93 -19.03
CA GLN A 36 -27.15 17.01 -19.95
C GLN A 36 -26.12 16.09 -20.63
N LEU A 37 -24.99 16.64 -21.08
CA LEU A 37 -23.88 15.86 -21.64
C LEU A 37 -23.31 14.87 -20.63
N GLU A 38 -23.18 15.26 -19.34
CA GLU A 38 -22.77 14.35 -18.27
C GLU A 38 -23.77 13.19 -18.11
N ALA A 39 -25.07 13.49 -18.06
CA ALA A 39 -26.13 12.48 -17.96
C ALA A 39 -26.17 11.53 -19.17
N GLU A 40 -25.72 11.99 -20.34
CA GLU A 40 -25.55 11.19 -21.56
C GLU A 40 -24.22 10.40 -21.58
N GLY A 41 -23.38 10.51 -20.55
CA GLY A 41 -22.08 9.84 -20.46
C GLY A 41 -20.95 10.52 -21.23
N LYS A 42 -21.21 11.67 -21.86
CA LYS A 42 -20.24 12.44 -22.66
C LYS A 42 -19.42 13.38 -21.78
N ILE A 43 -18.72 12.82 -20.79
CA ILE A 43 -18.01 13.57 -19.74
C ILE A 43 -16.97 14.56 -20.29
N TYR A 44 -16.24 14.21 -21.35
CA TYR A 44 -15.27 15.11 -21.97
C TYR A 44 -15.95 16.31 -22.63
N GLU A 45 -17.08 16.09 -23.31
CA GLU A 45 -17.86 17.17 -23.92
C GLU A 45 -18.51 18.05 -22.84
N ALA A 46 -19.00 17.45 -21.75
CA ALA A 46 -19.49 18.17 -20.58
C ALA A 46 -18.40 19.04 -19.95
N HIS A 47 -17.18 18.50 -19.82
CA HIS A 47 -16.00 19.20 -19.32
C HIS A 47 -15.63 20.41 -20.20
N ASP A 48 -15.58 20.24 -21.51
CA ASP A 48 -15.26 21.35 -22.42
C ASP A 48 -16.37 22.42 -22.42
N THR A 49 -17.64 21.98 -22.29
CA THR A 49 -18.79 22.87 -22.21
C THR A 49 -18.79 23.69 -20.91
N ILE A 50 -18.41 23.08 -19.78
CA ILE A 50 -18.33 23.81 -18.51
C ILE A 50 -17.16 24.80 -18.47
N LEU A 51 -16.07 24.52 -19.19
CA LEU A 51 -14.97 25.47 -19.36
C LEU A 51 -15.43 26.72 -20.14
N LYS A 52 -16.16 26.53 -21.25
CA LYS A 52 -16.76 27.66 -21.99
C LYS A 52 -17.72 28.47 -21.12
N ALA A 53 -18.53 27.80 -20.29
CA ALA A 53 -19.41 28.48 -19.34
C ALA A 53 -18.62 29.33 -18.32
N LEU A 54 -17.47 28.85 -17.88
CA LEU A 54 -16.59 29.56 -16.94
C LEU A 54 -15.88 30.75 -17.60
N GLU A 55 -15.51 30.65 -18.88
CA GLU A 55 -14.92 31.76 -19.64
C GLU A 55 -15.89 32.96 -19.72
N LEU A 56 -17.18 32.70 -19.89
CA LEU A 56 -18.22 33.74 -19.91
C LEU A 56 -18.46 34.37 -18.54
N ASN A 57 -18.33 33.61 -17.45
CA ASN A 57 -18.43 34.14 -16.09
C ASN A 57 -17.50 33.41 -15.09
N PRO A 58 -16.25 33.88 -14.94
CA PRO A 58 -15.23 33.20 -14.13
C PRO A 58 -15.52 33.13 -12.63
N THR A 59 -16.49 33.91 -12.13
CA THR A 59 -16.80 34.01 -10.69
C THR A 59 -18.07 33.26 -10.29
N ASN A 60 -18.74 32.61 -11.24
CA ASN A 60 -19.96 31.85 -10.95
C ASN A 60 -19.64 30.59 -10.13
N ARG A 61 -19.97 30.63 -8.84
CA ARG A 61 -19.68 29.55 -7.89
C ARG A 61 -20.28 28.20 -8.28
N LYS A 62 -21.44 28.17 -8.95
CA LYS A 62 -22.08 26.93 -9.39
C LYS A 62 -21.28 26.24 -10.49
N ILE A 63 -20.83 27.02 -11.48
CA ILE A 63 -19.99 26.56 -12.59
C ILE A 63 -18.63 26.08 -12.08
N ILE A 64 -18.02 26.83 -11.16
CA ILE A 64 -16.74 26.44 -10.52
C ILE A 64 -16.87 25.10 -9.78
N ALA A 65 -17.90 24.96 -8.94
CA ALA A 65 -18.10 23.72 -8.17
C ALA A 65 -18.32 22.51 -9.09
N TYR A 66 -19.12 22.69 -10.14
CA TYR A 66 -19.42 21.62 -11.08
C TYR A 66 -18.23 21.27 -11.99
N LYS A 67 -17.43 22.27 -12.40
CA LYS A 67 -16.14 22.05 -13.06
C LYS A 67 -15.25 21.15 -12.23
N SER A 68 -15.09 21.40 -10.93
CA SER A 68 -14.25 20.56 -10.07
C SER A 68 -14.68 19.10 -10.05
N GLN A 69 -15.99 18.84 -10.12
CA GLN A 69 -16.54 17.47 -10.21
C GLN A 69 -16.20 16.82 -11.56
N LEU A 70 -16.42 17.51 -12.68
CA LEU A 70 -16.08 17.01 -14.02
C LEU A 70 -14.57 16.79 -14.19
N PHE A 71 -13.73 17.67 -13.65
CA PHE A 71 -12.27 17.51 -13.66
C PHE A 71 -11.84 16.23 -12.94
N ALA A 72 -12.45 15.91 -11.79
CA ALA A 72 -12.15 14.69 -11.06
C ALA A 72 -12.52 13.42 -11.86
N GLN A 73 -13.61 13.48 -12.63
CA GLN A 73 -14.03 12.40 -13.53
C GLN A 73 -13.10 12.26 -14.74
N VAL A 74 -12.59 13.36 -15.31
CA VAL A 74 -11.64 13.35 -16.42
C VAL A 74 -10.26 12.86 -15.98
N ASP A 75 -9.77 13.30 -14.82
CA ASP A 75 -8.49 12.85 -14.25
C ASP A 75 -8.47 11.34 -13.96
N SER A 76 -9.64 10.72 -13.81
CA SER A 76 -9.76 9.27 -13.62
C SER A 76 -9.20 8.45 -14.80
N ASP A 77 -9.22 8.96 -16.04
CA ASP A 77 -8.60 8.28 -17.19
C ASP A 77 -7.07 8.21 -17.06
N THR A 78 -6.44 9.30 -16.60
CA THR A 78 -5.01 9.35 -16.29
C THR A 78 -4.67 8.38 -15.16
N LYS A 79 -5.47 8.35 -14.09
CA LYS A 79 -5.29 7.39 -12.99
C LYS A 79 -5.39 5.96 -13.49
N LEU A 80 -6.38 5.64 -14.32
CA LEU A 80 -6.54 4.29 -14.87
C LEU A 80 -5.32 3.89 -15.71
N LYS A 81 -4.85 4.75 -16.62
CA LYS A 81 -3.65 4.48 -17.43
C LYS A 81 -2.41 4.22 -16.58
N ASN A 82 -2.21 5.03 -15.55
CA ASN A 82 -1.11 4.86 -14.62
C ASN A 82 -1.24 3.56 -13.82
N ALA A 83 -2.44 3.22 -13.35
CA ALA A 83 -2.71 1.98 -12.63
C ALA A 83 -2.40 0.74 -13.49
N VAL A 84 -2.82 0.75 -14.76
CA VAL A 84 -2.49 -0.30 -15.74
C VAL A 84 -0.97 -0.43 -15.89
N SER A 85 -0.27 0.70 -16.04
CA SER A 85 1.20 0.71 -16.17
C SER A 85 1.90 0.12 -14.95
N TYR A 86 1.47 0.49 -13.75
CA TYR A 86 2.01 -0.05 -12.50
C TYR A 86 1.75 -1.55 -12.38
N ARG A 87 0.52 -2.01 -12.64
CA ARG A 87 0.20 -3.44 -12.60
C ARG A 87 1.04 -4.23 -13.60
N ASN A 88 1.13 -3.79 -14.85
CA ASN A 88 1.96 -4.47 -15.87
C ASN A 88 3.43 -4.53 -15.47
N SER A 89 3.93 -3.49 -14.81
CA SER A 89 5.29 -3.47 -14.28
C SER A 89 5.45 -4.40 -13.09
N ALA A 90 4.43 -4.56 -12.25
CA ALA A 90 4.40 -5.53 -11.17
C ALA A 90 4.43 -6.96 -11.68
N VAL A 91 3.62 -7.30 -12.69
CA VAL A 91 3.63 -8.62 -13.32
C VAL A 91 5.02 -8.96 -13.87
N ARG A 92 5.64 -8.02 -14.59
CA ARG A 92 7.03 -8.20 -15.07
C ARG A 92 8.03 -8.36 -13.94
N ALA A 93 7.83 -7.67 -12.81
CA ALA A 93 8.66 -7.85 -11.63
C ALA A 93 8.48 -9.26 -11.05
N MET A 94 7.24 -9.75 -10.91
CA MET A 94 6.95 -11.13 -10.50
C MET A 94 7.60 -12.16 -11.44
N ASP A 95 7.53 -11.96 -12.76
CA ASP A 95 8.12 -12.88 -13.74
C ASP A 95 9.65 -12.92 -13.67
N ARG A 96 10.29 -11.81 -13.28
CA ARG A 96 11.73 -11.76 -12.95
C ARG A 96 12.05 -12.24 -11.53
N GLY A 97 11.03 -12.57 -10.75
CA GLY A 97 11.11 -12.88 -9.34
C GLY A 97 11.35 -11.66 -8.44
N ASP A 98 11.29 -10.42 -8.90
CA ASP A 98 11.40 -9.25 -8.04
C ASP A 98 10.07 -8.94 -7.31
N TYR A 99 9.76 -9.77 -6.32
CA TYR A 99 8.46 -9.76 -5.63
C TYR A 99 8.25 -8.59 -4.65
N VAL A 100 9.33 -7.98 -4.13
CA VAL A 100 9.21 -6.76 -3.30
C VAL A 100 8.81 -5.59 -4.19
N ASP A 101 9.49 -5.43 -5.33
CA ASP A 101 9.14 -4.44 -6.34
C ASP A 101 7.73 -4.67 -6.91
N ALA A 102 7.35 -5.93 -7.11
CA ALA A 102 5.99 -6.29 -7.51
C ALA A 102 4.94 -5.87 -6.47
N ALA A 103 5.20 -6.10 -5.18
CA ALA A 103 4.29 -5.72 -4.09
C ALA A 103 4.05 -4.20 -4.08
N GLU A 104 5.13 -3.41 -4.14
CA GLU A 104 5.04 -1.95 -4.17
C GLU A 104 4.26 -1.45 -5.40
N LYS A 105 4.49 -2.05 -6.57
CA LYS A 105 3.80 -1.65 -7.80
C LYS A 105 2.33 -2.06 -7.81
N LEU A 106 1.97 -3.23 -7.28
CA LEU A 106 0.55 -3.62 -7.12
C LEU A 106 -0.17 -2.69 -6.14
N ASP A 107 0.48 -2.30 -5.05
CA ASP A 107 -0.08 -1.34 -4.09
C ASP A 107 -0.35 0.02 -4.74
N LYS A 108 0.62 0.58 -5.48
CA LYS A 108 0.43 1.82 -6.25
C LYS A 108 -0.69 1.72 -7.28
N ALA A 109 -0.78 0.59 -8.00
CA ALA A 109 -1.86 0.35 -8.95
C ALA A 109 -3.22 0.34 -8.23
N ASN A 110 -3.32 -0.33 -7.09
CA ASN A 110 -4.52 -0.44 -6.27
C ASN A 110 -4.98 0.92 -5.73
N THR A 111 -4.05 1.74 -5.22
CA THR A 111 -4.35 3.11 -4.76
C THR A 111 -4.96 3.95 -5.87
N LEU A 112 -4.36 3.94 -7.07
CA LEU A 112 -4.87 4.72 -8.20
C LEU A 112 -6.26 4.27 -8.65
N VAL A 113 -6.53 2.96 -8.62
CA VAL A 113 -7.87 2.42 -8.92
C VAL A 113 -8.89 2.88 -7.88
N TYR A 114 -8.54 2.87 -6.59
CA TYR A 114 -9.43 3.30 -5.52
C TYR A 114 -9.75 4.81 -5.57
N GLU A 115 -8.89 5.61 -6.17
CA GLU A 115 -9.09 7.04 -6.39
C GLU A 115 -9.95 7.38 -7.63
N ILE A 116 -10.34 6.39 -8.44
CA ILE A 116 -11.22 6.59 -9.59
C ILE A 116 -12.66 6.79 -9.10
N PHE A 117 -13.28 7.87 -9.58
CA PHE A 117 -14.64 8.23 -9.17
C PHE A 117 -15.67 7.25 -9.78
N PRO A 118 -16.67 6.78 -9.01
CA PRO A 118 -17.74 5.92 -9.50
C PRO A 118 -18.53 6.44 -10.69
N SER A 119 -18.65 7.77 -10.82
CA SER A 119 -19.34 8.42 -11.94
C SER A 119 -18.46 8.62 -13.18
N SER A 120 -17.18 8.21 -13.13
CA SER A 120 -16.27 8.36 -14.28
C SER A 120 -16.62 7.35 -15.38
N PRO A 121 -16.46 7.70 -16.68
CA PRO A 121 -16.70 6.77 -17.79
C PRO A 121 -15.78 5.55 -17.79
N VAL A 122 -14.67 5.63 -17.06
CA VAL A 122 -13.68 4.55 -16.98
C VAL A 122 -13.85 3.67 -15.74
N TYR A 123 -14.89 3.91 -14.92
CA TYR A 123 -15.08 3.22 -13.66
C TYR A 123 -15.24 1.69 -13.83
N GLU A 124 -16.03 1.23 -14.80
CA GLU A 124 -16.20 -0.21 -15.06
C GLU A 124 -14.85 -0.88 -15.40
N LYS A 125 -14.02 -0.22 -16.21
CA LYS A 125 -12.65 -0.70 -16.52
C LYS A 125 -11.74 -0.68 -15.29
N ALA A 126 -11.95 0.26 -14.37
CA ALA A 126 -11.23 0.32 -13.11
C ALA A 126 -11.61 -0.85 -12.19
N GLU A 127 -12.88 -1.23 -12.13
CA GLU A 127 -13.33 -2.42 -11.39
C GLU A 127 -12.77 -3.72 -11.98
N GLU A 128 -12.74 -3.85 -13.31
CA GLU A 128 -12.06 -4.97 -13.97
C GLU A 128 -10.57 -5.02 -13.63
N LEU A 129 -9.89 -3.87 -13.65
CA LEU A 129 -8.48 -3.79 -13.27
C LEU A 129 -8.27 -4.14 -11.80
N GLN A 130 -9.17 -3.71 -10.90
CA GLN A 130 -9.14 -4.05 -9.48
C GLN A 130 -9.18 -5.56 -9.27
N ALA A 131 -10.09 -6.26 -9.94
CA ALA A 131 -10.19 -7.71 -9.86
C ALA A 131 -8.90 -8.40 -10.34
N GLN A 132 -8.26 -7.84 -11.37
CA GLN A 132 -6.99 -8.36 -11.88
C GLN A 132 -5.83 -8.10 -10.90
N ILE A 133 -5.75 -6.92 -10.28
CA ILE A 133 -4.77 -6.58 -9.23
C ILE A 133 -4.92 -7.55 -8.04
N LEU A 134 -6.15 -7.82 -7.59
CA LEU A 134 -6.41 -8.75 -6.49
C LEU A 134 -5.95 -10.17 -6.82
N LYS A 135 -6.19 -10.64 -8.05
CA LYS A 135 -5.70 -11.95 -8.51
C LYS A 135 -4.17 -12.02 -8.50
N ASP A 136 -3.51 -10.97 -8.97
CA ASP A 136 -2.05 -10.89 -9.01
C ASP A 136 -1.46 -10.79 -7.59
N ALA A 137 -2.12 -10.07 -6.67
CA ALA A 137 -1.74 -9.99 -5.25
C ALA A 137 -1.89 -11.33 -4.53
N GLU A 138 -2.95 -12.11 -4.81
CA GLU A 138 -3.10 -13.46 -4.27
C GLU A 138 -2.04 -14.42 -4.84
N ARG A 139 -1.70 -14.31 -6.12
CA ARG A 139 -0.58 -15.05 -6.71
C ARG A 139 0.73 -14.71 -5.98
N LEU A 140 1.03 -13.43 -5.81
CA LEU A 140 2.19 -12.94 -5.07
C LEU A 140 2.24 -13.53 -3.66
N LYS A 141 1.13 -13.47 -2.92
CA LYS A 141 1.02 -14.02 -1.56
C LYS A 141 1.32 -15.52 -1.48
N ARG A 142 0.98 -16.30 -2.52
CA ARG A 142 1.29 -17.73 -2.60
C ARG A 142 2.75 -18.01 -2.95
N GLU A 143 3.35 -17.22 -3.84
CA GLU A 143 4.71 -17.47 -4.33
C GLU A 143 5.80 -16.92 -3.40
N LEU A 144 5.52 -15.80 -2.71
CA LEU A 144 6.48 -15.11 -1.85
C LEU A 144 7.12 -16.01 -0.77
N PRO A 145 6.35 -16.86 -0.03
CA PRO A 145 6.92 -17.69 1.02
C PRO A 145 7.92 -18.72 0.50
N GLU A 146 7.60 -19.42 -0.61
CA GLU A 146 8.49 -20.45 -1.16
C GLU A 146 9.80 -19.84 -1.69
N ARG A 147 9.76 -18.60 -2.19
CA ARG A 147 11.00 -17.91 -2.57
C ARG A 147 11.86 -17.52 -1.38
N TYR A 148 11.28 -16.90 -0.35
CA TYR A 148 12.04 -16.58 0.86
C TYR A 148 12.63 -17.86 1.49
N TYR A 149 11.88 -18.96 1.44
CA TYR A 149 12.35 -20.28 1.81
C TYR A 149 13.55 -20.74 0.97
N ASN A 150 13.47 -20.68 -0.36
CA ASN A 150 14.58 -21.09 -1.23
C ASN A 150 15.81 -20.20 -1.07
N ARG A 151 15.63 -18.88 -0.95
CA ARG A 151 16.71 -17.93 -0.65
C ARG A 151 17.37 -18.23 0.69
N ALA A 152 16.59 -18.56 1.72
CA ALA A 152 17.13 -18.94 3.02
C ALA A 152 17.98 -20.21 2.90
N LYS A 153 17.54 -21.21 2.13
CA LYS A 153 18.35 -22.42 1.86
C LYS A 153 19.66 -22.11 1.14
N GLU A 154 19.63 -21.24 0.13
CA GLU A 154 20.85 -20.81 -0.58
C GLU A 154 21.83 -20.12 0.36
N LEU A 155 21.35 -19.17 1.18
CA LEU A 155 22.17 -18.48 2.19
C LEU A 155 22.74 -19.46 3.22
N ALA A 156 21.93 -20.42 3.68
CA ALA A 156 22.35 -21.43 4.64
C ALA A 156 23.44 -22.35 4.07
N ASN A 157 23.32 -22.75 2.79
CA ASN A 157 24.35 -23.54 2.10
C ASN A 157 25.69 -22.80 1.98
N ASN A 158 25.67 -21.46 1.99
CA ASN A 158 26.86 -20.62 2.01
C ASN A 158 27.39 -20.34 3.42
N GLY A 159 26.78 -20.92 4.47
CA GLY A 159 27.14 -20.68 5.87
C GLY A 159 26.59 -19.37 6.45
N GLU A 160 25.73 -18.66 5.72
CA GLU A 160 25.21 -17.35 6.13
C GLU A 160 23.91 -17.51 6.95
N TYR A 161 23.98 -18.24 8.06
CA TYR A 161 22.79 -18.70 8.80
C TYR A 161 21.91 -17.56 9.35
N GLU A 162 22.50 -16.50 9.91
CA GLU A 162 21.70 -15.36 10.41
C GLU A 162 20.97 -14.63 9.26
N ARG A 163 21.62 -14.49 8.10
CA ARG A 163 20.98 -13.91 6.90
C ARG A 163 19.89 -14.82 6.35
N ALA A 164 20.10 -16.13 6.38
CA ALA A 164 19.10 -17.12 6.01
C ALA A 164 17.87 -17.02 6.91
N TYR A 165 18.07 -16.96 8.24
CA TYR A 165 16.99 -16.84 9.21
C TYR A 165 16.20 -15.55 9.00
N ASN A 166 16.90 -14.43 8.82
CA ASN A 166 16.26 -13.13 8.56
C ASN A 166 15.42 -13.11 7.27
N ALA A 167 15.81 -13.87 6.24
CA ALA A 167 15.01 -13.98 5.02
C ALA A 167 13.64 -14.64 5.29
N LEU A 168 13.57 -15.58 6.24
CA LEU A 168 12.32 -16.28 6.60
C LEU A 168 11.38 -15.40 7.44
N LEU A 169 11.90 -14.43 8.19
CA LEU A 169 11.08 -13.50 9.00
C LEU A 169 10.14 -12.61 8.17
N TYR A 170 10.39 -12.47 6.87
CA TYR A 170 9.48 -11.75 5.97
C TYR A 170 8.17 -12.53 5.68
N ILE A 171 8.08 -13.80 6.08
CA ILE A 171 6.91 -14.64 5.88
C ILE A 171 5.97 -14.48 7.08
N LYS A 172 4.89 -13.71 6.91
CA LYS A 172 3.93 -13.42 8.00
C LYS A 172 3.23 -14.65 8.58
N GLN A 173 3.01 -15.69 7.77
CA GLN A 173 2.35 -16.92 8.17
C GLN A 173 3.21 -18.11 7.68
N PRO A 174 4.25 -18.47 8.43
CA PRO A 174 5.16 -19.53 8.02
C PRO A 174 4.44 -20.89 8.08
N SER A 175 4.65 -21.72 7.06
CA SER A 175 4.21 -23.12 7.08
C SER A 175 5.10 -23.96 8.01
N SER A 176 4.68 -25.19 8.34
CA SER A 176 5.48 -26.11 9.15
C SER A 176 6.89 -26.32 8.60
N LYS A 177 7.03 -26.47 7.28
CA LYS A 177 8.32 -26.59 6.57
C LYS A 177 9.22 -25.35 6.76
N ILE A 178 8.63 -24.15 6.82
CA ILE A 178 9.39 -22.91 7.06
C ILE A 178 9.83 -22.84 8.52
N ILE A 179 8.93 -23.15 9.46
CA ILE A 179 9.22 -23.19 10.90
C ILE A 179 10.36 -24.19 11.17
N GLU A 180 10.31 -25.37 10.56
CA GLU A 180 11.37 -26.38 10.69
C GLU A 180 12.74 -25.84 10.24
N LEU A 181 12.79 -25.13 9.11
CA LEU A 181 14.04 -24.51 8.65
C LEU A 181 14.49 -23.38 9.58
N MET A 182 13.56 -22.57 10.11
CA MET A 182 13.88 -21.54 11.10
C MET A 182 14.50 -22.15 12.36
N ASP A 183 13.94 -23.25 12.86
CA ASP A 183 14.47 -23.98 14.02
C ASP A 183 15.86 -24.56 13.76
N GLN A 184 16.08 -25.15 12.58
CA GLN A 184 17.39 -25.67 12.17
C GLN A 184 18.45 -24.55 12.11
N LEU A 185 18.10 -23.42 11.50
CA LEU A 185 18.99 -22.26 11.41
C LEU A 185 19.27 -21.66 12.77
N ALA A 186 18.25 -21.47 13.61
CA ALA A 186 18.41 -20.92 14.96
C ALA A 186 19.33 -21.80 15.81
N TYR A 187 19.17 -23.13 15.71
CA TYR A 187 20.04 -24.09 16.39
C TYR A 187 21.49 -23.99 15.90
N GLN A 188 21.71 -23.88 14.59
CA GLN A 188 23.06 -23.73 14.04
C GLN A 188 23.73 -22.42 14.48
N ILE A 189 23.00 -21.30 14.45
CA ILE A 189 23.49 -20.00 14.91
C ILE A 189 23.87 -20.07 16.40
N GLY A 190 23.02 -20.70 17.22
CA GLY A 190 23.31 -20.95 18.63
C GLY A 190 24.59 -21.77 18.83
N ASN A 191 24.80 -22.82 18.03
CA ASN A 191 26.01 -23.66 18.08
C ASN A 191 27.26 -22.88 17.70
N ASP A 192 27.20 -22.05 16.67
CA ASP A 192 28.34 -21.24 16.22
C ASP A 192 28.76 -20.24 17.30
N LYS A 193 27.79 -19.56 17.94
CA LYS A 193 28.05 -18.66 19.07
C LYS A 193 28.56 -19.41 20.30
N MET A 194 28.05 -20.61 20.56
CA MET A 194 28.56 -21.46 21.65
C MET A 194 30.01 -21.84 21.42
N ALA A 195 30.38 -22.24 20.19
CA ALA A 195 31.76 -22.53 19.83
C ALA A 195 32.68 -21.31 19.91
N GLU A 196 32.15 -20.09 19.67
CA GLU A 196 32.87 -18.84 19.93
C GLU A 196 33.10 -18.62 21.44
N ILE A 197 32.04 -18.78 22.25
CA ILE A 197 32.09 -18.66 23.73
C ILE A 197 33.05 -19.67 24.37
N GLU A 198 33.22 -20.85 23.77
CA GLU A 198 34.14 -21.89 24.26
C GLU A 198 35.60 -21.62 23.89
N ARG A 199 35.84 -20.96 22.76
CA ARG A 199 37.19 -20.55 22.32
C ARG A 199 37.67 -19.27 23.00
N ASP A 200 36.74 -18.42 23.42
CA ASP A 200 37.06 -17.20 24.16
C ASP A 200 37.30 -17.47 25.65
N SER A 201 38.47 -17.07 26.14
CA SER A 201 38.83 -17.14 27.56
C SER A 201 38.03 -16.20 28.45
N ASN A 202 37.46 -15.13 27.89
CA ASN A 202 36.67 -14.13 28.63
C ASN A 202 35.45 -13.65 27.81
N PRO A 203 34.48 -14.54 27.53
CA PRO A 203 33.33 -14.22 26.70
C PRO A 203 32.45 -13.16 27.34
N THR A 204 31.95 -12.23 26.52
CA THR A 204 31.06 -11.17 27.01
C THR A 204 29.69 -11.72 27.42
N ALA A 205 29.06 -11.11 28.42
CA ALA A 205 27.69 -11.43 28.81
C ALA A 205 26.70 -11.24 27.65
N PHE A 206 26.98 -10.29 26.74
CA PHE A 206 26.18 -10.06 25.54
C PHE A 206 26.19 -11.29 24.61
N LEU A 207 27.38 -11.81 24.26
CA LEU A 207 27.51 -12.98 23.39
C LEU A 207 26.82 -14.21 23.98
N ILE A 208 26.94 -14.41 25.29
CA ILE A 208 26.28 -15.52 26.00
C ILE A 208 24.75 -15.40 25.93
N ARG A 209 24.21 -14.19 26.18
CA ARG A 209 22.76 -13.95 26.10
C ARG A 209 22.23 -14.12 24.67
N ASP A 210 22.99 -13.68 23.68
CA ASP A 210 22.64 -13.85 22.27
C ASP A 210 22.54 -15.34 21.92
N ALA A 211 23.54 -16.16 22.27
CA ALA A 211 23.48 -17.61 22.08
C ALA A 211 22.27 -18.26 22.78
N ILE A 212 21.98 -17.87 24.03
CA ILE A 212 20.78 -18.34 24.77
C ILE A 212 19.49 -17.97 24.04
N ASN A 213 19.40 -16.73 23.54
CA ASN A 213 18.23 -16.27 22.80
C ASN A 213 18.00 -17.16 21.59
N TRP A 214 19.02 -17.44 20.78
CA TRP A 214 18.91 -18.32 19.61
C TRP A 214 18.37 -19.71 19.94
N TYR A 215 18.85 -20.34 21.02
CA TYR A 215 18.33 -21.63 21.46
C TYR A 215 16.88 -21.55 21.95
N ASN A 216 16.49 -20.48 22.62
CA ASN A 216 15.15 -20.33 23.20
C ASN A 216 14.04 -20.10 22.15
N GLN A 217 14.39 -19.73 20.92
CA GLN A 217 13.41 -19.51 19.84
C GLN A 217 12.95 -20.83 19.19
N ILE A 218 13.70 -21.91 19.41
CA ILE A 218 13.44 -23.21 18.81
C ILE A 218 12.09 -23.74 19.31
N SER A 219 11.23 -24.15 18.37
CA SER A 219 9.88 -24.60 18.67
C SER A 219 9.85 -25.84 19.58
N SER A 220 8.76 -26.05 20.31
CA SER A 220 8.60 -27.21 21.20
C SER A 220 8.67 -28.55 20.47
N ASP A 221 8.24 -28.55 19.20
CA ASP A 221 8.05 -29.75 18.39
C ASP A 221 9.30 -30.05 17.54
N SER A 222 10.30 -29.17 17.58
CA SER A 222 11.58 -29.37 16.90
C SER A 222 12.36 -30.56 17.49
N PRO A 223 12.99 -31.40 16.65
CA PRO A 223 13.87 -32.47 17.14
C PRO A 223 15.07 -31.94 17.93
N ASN A 224 15.47 -30.68 17.71
CA ASN A 224 16.60 -30.06 18.40
C ASN A 224 16.23 -29.45 19.76
N GLN A 225 14.94 -29.42 20.13
CA GLN A 225 14.47 -28.62 21.25
C GLN A 225 15.04 -29.06 22.61
N ILE A 226 15.16 -30.36 22.83
CA ILE A 226 15.69 -30.89 24.10
C ILE A 226 17.16 -30.47 24.26
N ASP A 227 17.97 -30.66 23.21
CA ASP A 227 19.38 -30.29 23.24
C ASP A 227 19.58 -28.77 23.39
N ALA A 228 18.81 -27.98 22.63
CA ALA A 228 18.80 -26.53 22.73
C ALA A 228 18.54 -26.04 24.17
N LYS A 229 17.55 -26.63 24.86
CA LYS A 229 17.27 -26.31 26.28
C LYS A 229 18.42 -26.65 27.20
N ILE A 230 19.10 -27.78 26.98
CA ILE A 230 20.26 -28.19 27.78
C ILE A 230 21.40 -27.18 27.58
N LYS A 231 21.69 -26.81 26.33
CA LYS A 231 22.73 -25.82 25.99
C LYS A 231 22.41 -24.44 26.55
N ALA A 232 21.17 -23.96 26.40
CA ALA A 232 20.72 -22.71 27.01
C ALA A 232 20.86 -22.73 28.54
N ALA A 233 20.54 -23.84 29.21
CA ALA A 233 20.71 -23.97 30.65
C ALA A 233 22.20 -23.95 31.07
N SER A 234 23.08 -24.57 30.30
CA SER A 234 24.53 -24.51 30.50
C SER A 234 25.06 -23.08 30.37
N LEU A 235 24.68 -22.38 29.30
CA LEU A 235 25.06 -21.00 29.06
C LEU A 235 24.53 -20.05 30.15
N ASN A 236 23.33 -20.29 30.68
CA ASN A 236 22.79 -19.51 31.81
C ASN A 236 23.64 -19.64 33.09
N LYS A 237 24.29 -20.80 33.32
CA LYS A 237 25.24 -20.95 34.43
C LYS A 237 26.50 -20.11 34.17
N LYS A 238 27.06 -20.21 32.97
CA LYS A 238 28.25 -19.45 32.56
C LYS A 238 27.99 -17.93 32.60
N LEU A 239 26.81 -17.47 32.19
CA LEU A 239 26.40 -16.07 32.25
C LEU A 239 26.50 -15.51 33.69
N LYS A 240 25.95 -16.24 34.67
CA LYS A 240 26.01 -15.84 36.09
C LYS A 240 27.44 -15.75 36.62
N GLU A 241 28.35 -16.60 36.13
CA GLU A 241 29.77 -16.54 36.51
C GLU A 241 30.46 -15.31 35.93
N VAL A 242 30.17 -14.96 34.68
CA VAL A 242 30.71 -13.77 34.01
C VAL A 242 30.18 -12.49 34.65
N GLU A 243 28.89 -12.42 34.97
CA GLU A 243 28.27 -11.25 35.59
C GLU A 243 28.86 -10.96 36.98
N LYS A 244 29.06 -11.99 37.81
CA LYS A 244 29.67 -11.86 39.15
C LYS A 244 31.13 -11.39 39.13
N LYS A 245 31.87 -11.62 38.04
CA LYS A 245 33.26 -11.16 37.91
C LYS A 245 33.38 -9.68 37.52
N ASN A 246 32.27 -9.09 37.06
CA ASN A 246 32.20 -7.70 36.62
C ASN A 246 31.53 -6.78 37.66
N GLU A 247 31.08 -7.34 38.79
CA GLU A 247 30.66 -6.64 40.01
C GLU A 247 31.86 -6.40 40.94
#